data_AF-A0A934L9B7-F1
#
_entry.id   AF-A0A934L9B7-F1
#
_cell.length_a   1.000
_cell.length_b   1.000
_cell.length_c   1.000
_cell.angle_alpha   90.00
_cell.angle_beta   90.00
_cell.angle_gamma   90.00
#
_symmetry.space_group_name_H-M   'P 1'
#
loop_
_entity.id
_entity.type
_entity.pdbx_description
1 polymer ?
#
loop_
_entity_poly.entity_id
_entity_poly.type
_entity_poly.pdbx_seq_one_letter_code
_entity_poly.pdbx_strand_id
1 'polypeptide(L)'
;MREVFERVGERKLKLLFEPGRNLVGNAGVLLTRIEYLKPGAARNFAVVDAAMNDLIRPVLYEAWHDIVGVRNNGAPKTVYDVVGRVCESADFLGKERERPEALFALEHVLR
;
A
#
# COMPACT_ATOMS: atom_id res chain seq x y z
N MET A 1 3.05 -1.13 -24.95
CA MET A 1 4.05 -1.83 -25.79
C MET A 1 3.63 -1.93 -27.25
N ARG A 2 2.38 -2.32 -27.58
CA ARG A 2 1.87 -2.36 -28.96
C ARG A 2 2.15 -1.08 -29.77
N GLU A 3 1.84 0.08 -29.19
CA GLU A 3 2.07 1.38 -29.83
C GLU A 3 3.55 1.68 -30.13
N VAL A 4 4.48 1.17 -29.29
CA VAL A 4 5.92 1.31 -29.54
C VAL A 4 6.31 0.53 -30.80
N PHE A 5 5.82 -0.71 -30.95
CA PHE A 5 6.08 -1.51 -32.15
C PHE A 5 5.46 -0.92 -33.41
N GLU A 6 4.25 -0.34 -33.31
CA GLU A 6 3.62 0.38 -34.43
C GLU A 6 4.44 1.60 -34.89
N ARG A 7 5.01 2.38 -33.95
CA ARG A 7 5.86 3.55 -34.27
C ARG A 7 7.23 3.17 -34.81
N VAL A 8 7.81 2.06 -34.34
CA VAL A 8 9.13 1.58 -34.82
C VAL A 8 9.02 1.10 -36.27
N GLY A 9 7.89 0.46 -36.64
CA GLY A 9 7.64 -0.03 -37.99
C GLY A 9 8.65 -1.11 -38.40
N GLU A 10 9.10 -1.09 -39.65
CA GLU A 10 10.01 -2.10 -40.21
C GLU A 10 11.50 -1.87 -39.89
N ARG A 11 11.83 -0.86 -39.06
CA ARG A 11 13.22 -0.52 -38.75
C ARG A 11 13.86 -1.65 -37.94
N LYS A 12 15.03 -2.14 -38.39
CA LYS A 12 15.81 -3.19 -37.72
C LYS A 12 16.62 -2.63 -36.54
N LEU A 13 15.92 -2.20 -35.48
CA LEU A 13 16.51 -1.69 -34.25
C LEU A 13 16.44 -2.74 -33.14
N LYS A 14 17.49 -2.82 -32.33
CA LYS A 14 17.44 -3.56 -31.07
C LYS A 14 16.69 -2.70 -30.04
N LEU A 15 15.53 -3.16 -29.59
CA LEU A 15 14.77 -2.49 -28.54
C LEU A 15 15.16 -3.07 -27.18
N LEU A 16 15.51 -2.19 -26.24
CA LEU A 16 15.77 -2.54 -24.84
C LEU A 16 14.77 -1.79 -23.96
N PHE A 17 14.27 -2.49 -22.93
CA PHE A 17 13.32 -1.95 -21.97
C PHE A 17 13.81 -2.25 -20.56
N GLU A 18 13.65 -1.30 -19.66
CA GLU A 18 14.05 -1.42 -18.24
C GLU A 18 12.83 -1.33 -17.32
N PRO A 19 11.85 -2.26 -17.43
CA PRO A 19 10.65 -2.19 -16.61
C PRO A 19 10.97 -2.58 -15.16
N GLY A 20 10.97 -1.60 -14.25
CA GLY A 20 11.05 -1.84 -12.80
C GLY A 20 9.67 -2.10 -12.19
N ARG A 21 8.97 -1.02 -11.82
CA ARG A 21 7.67 -1.06 -11.10
C ARG A 21 6.62 -1.96 -11.75
N ASN A 22 6.55 -2.01 -13.08
CA ASN A 22 5.57 -2.85 -13.78
C ASN A 22 5.80 -4.35 -13.60
N LEU A 23 7.03 -4.78 -13.31
CA LEU A 23 7.34 -6.18 -13.03
C LEU A 23 7.18 -6.52 -11.56
N VAL A 24 7.74 -5.69 -10.67
CA VAL A 24 7.89 -6.04 -9.24
C VAL A 24 6.89 -5.35 -8.32
N GLY A 25 6.20 -4.30 -8.79
CA GLY A 25 5.37 -3.45 -7.94
C GLY A 25 4.26 -4.22 -7.22
N ASN A 26 3.55 -5.09 -7.93
CA ASN A 26 2.44 -5.89 -7.39
C ASN A 26 2.85 -7.33 -7.04
N ALA A 27 4.13 -7.68 -7.21
CA ALA A 27 4.63 -9.03 -6.95
C ALA A 27 4.86 -9.30 -5.46
N GLY A 28 4.77 -8.26 -4.61
CA GLY A 28 4.99 -8.34 -3.18
C GLY A 28 3.92 -7.61 -2.37
N VAL A 29 3.74 -8.08 -1.15
CA VAL A 29 2.86 -7.47 -0.14
C VAL A 29 3.66 -7.23 1.14
N LEU A 30 3.30 -6.18 1.87
CA LEU A 30 3.82 -5.96 3.23
C LEU A 30 2.78 -6.48 4.22
N LEU A 31 3.15 -7.54 4.96
CA LEU A 31 2.31 -8.09 6.02
C LEU A 31 2.61 -7.38 7.33
N THR A 32 1.57 -6.97 8.04
CA THR A 32 1.69 -6.29 9.33
C THR A 32 0.56 -6.65 10.27
N ARG A 33 0.85 -6.66 11.57
CA ARG A 33 -0.10 -7.01 12.62
C ARG A 33 -0.63 -5.75 13.29
N ILE A 34 -1.94 -5.72 13.55
CA ILE A 34 -2.53 -4.73 14.45
C ILE A 34 -2.08 -5.06 15.86
N GLU A 35 -1.42 -4.11 16.50
CA GLU A 35 -0.94 -4.24 17.86
C GLU A 35 -1.96 -3.68 18.85
N TYR A 36 -2.60 -2.57 18.49
CA TYR A 36 -3.75 -2.04 19.23
C TYR A 36 -4.58 -1.08 18.38
N LEU A 37 -5.85 -0.98 18.75
CA LEU A 37 -6.80 -0.01 18.19
C LEU A 37 -6.94 1.14 19.19
N LYS A 38 -6.82 2.37 18.69
CA LYS A 38 -6.98 3.60 19.46
C LYS A 38 -8.17 4.38 18.91
N PRO A 39 -9.36 4.22 19.47
CA PRO A 39 -10.50 5.08 19.17
C PRO A 39 -10.17 6.52 19.53
N GLY A 40 -10.51 7.46 18.65
CA GLY A 40 -10.33 8.88 18.89
C GLY A 40 -11.62 9.65 18.63
N ALA A 41 -11.69 10.89 19.13
CA ALA A 41 -12.89 11.71 19.02
C ALA A 41 -13.28 12.03 17.57
N ALA A 42 -12.29 12.20 16.69
CA ALA A 42 -12.51 12.51 15.27
C ALA A 42 -12.06 11.39 14.33
N ARG A 43 -11.04 10.63 14.71
CA ARG A 43 -10.44 9.55 13.89
C ARG A 43 -10.06 8.38 14.77
N ASN A 44 -10.23 7.17 14.25
CA ASN A 44 -9.72 5.95 14.88
C ASN A 44 -8.35 5.61 14.29
N PHE A 45 -7.44 5.11 15.11
CA PHE A 45 -6.11 4.69 14.66
C PHE A 45 -5.94 3.18 14.85
N ALA A 46 -5.49 2.49 13.81
CA ALA A 46 -5.01 1.13 13.90
C ALA A 46 -3.48 1.18 13.92
N VAL A 47 -2.89 0.95 15.10
CA VAL A 47 -1.44 0.95 15.25
C VAL A 47 -0.92 -0.44 14.90
N VAL A 48 -0.01 -0.49 13.94
CA VAL A 48 0.55 -1.74 13.44
C VAL A 48 2.06 -1.85 13.73
N ASP A 49 2.62 -3.04 13.54
CA ASP A 49 4.04 -3.32 13.79
C ASP A 49 4.97 -2.86 12.64
N ALA A 50 4.44 -2.56 11.46
CA ALA A 50 5.17 -1.93 10.36
C ALA A 50 5.05 -0.40 10.41
N ALA A 51 6.03 0.30 9.84
CA ALA A 51 6.09 1.76 9.85
C ALA A 51 6.73 2.33 8.59
N MET A 52 6.93 3.65 8.55
CA MET A 52 7.54 4.36 7.43
C MET A 52 8.98 3.91 7.10
N ASN A 53 9.71 3.32 8.05
CA ASN A 53 11.02 2.73 7.78
C ASN A 53 10.94 1.44 6.97
N ASP A 54 9.78 0.76 6.95
CA ASP A 54 9.53 -0.45 6.16
C ASP A 54 8.91 -0.09 4.79
N LEU A 55 7.94 0.82 4.79
CA LEU A 55 7.29 1.31 3.58
C LEU A 55 7.13 2.83 3.61
N ILE A 56 8.15 3.54 3.13
CA ILE A 56 8.19 5.01 3.16
C ILE A 56 7.27 5.70 2.14
N ARG A 57 6.77 4.95 1.14
CA ARG A 57 6.09 5.51 -0.04
C ARG A 57 4.85 6.37 0.30
N PRO A 58 3.94 5.95 1.21
CA PRO A 58 2.78 6.76 1.58
C PRO A 58 3.19 8.10 2.18
N VAL A 59 4.28 8.13 2.96
CA VAL A 59 4.76 9.34 3.64
C VAL A 59 5.46 10.29 2.67
N LEU A 60 6.37 9.76 1.85
CA LEU A 60 7.23 10.58 0.99
C LEU A 60 6.56 11.05 -0.30
N TYR A 61 5.64 10.25 -0.84
CA TYR A 61 5.02 10.50 -2.14
C TYR A 61 3.50 10.59 -2.09
N GLU A 62 2.91 10.57 -0.89
CA GLU A 62 1.45 10.45 -0.71
C GLU A 62 0.87 9.24 -1.47
N ALA A 63 1.70 8.20 -1.66
CA ALA A 63 1.33 7.05 -2.47
C ALA A 63 0.22 6.26 -1.80
N TRP A 64 -0.84 5.98 -2.56
CA TRP A 64 -1.91 5.12 -2.09
C TRP A 64 -1.53 3.64 -2.30
N HIS A 65 -1.65 2.85 -1.24
CA HIS A 65 -1.57 1.39 -1.26
C HIS A 65 -2.87 0.83 -0.69
N ASP A 66 -3.36 -0.29 -1.20
CA ASP A 66 -4.52 -0.95 -0.61
C ASP A 66 -4.09 -1.70 0.67
N ILE A 67 -4.99 -1.81 1.65
CA ILE A 67 -4.70 -2.34 2.99
C ILE A 67 -5.70 -3.43 3.36
N VAL A 68 -5.62 -4.60 2.75
CA VAL A 68 -6.64 -5.64 2.90
C VAL A 68 -6.51 -6.42 4.20
N GLY A 69 -7.63 -6.89 4.75
CA GLY A 69 -7.60 -7.79 5.89
C GLY A 69 -7.12 -9.18 5.45
N VAL A 70 -6.21 -9.82 6.18
CA VAL A 70 -5.74 -11.18 5.86
C VAL A 70 -6.86 -12.21 6.02
N ARG A 71 -7.82 -11.94 6.92
CA ARG A 71 -9.01 -12.78 7.12
C ARG A 71 -10.26 -11.91 7.09
N ASN A 72 -11.29 -12.41 6.43
CA ASN A 72 -12.62 -11.84 6.52
C ASN A 72 -13.44 -12.62 7.56
N ASN A 73 -13.66 -12.01 8.71
CA ASN A 73 -14.43 -12.58 9.82
C ASN A 73 -15.88 -12.06 9.88
N GLY A 74 -16.33 -11.29 8.89
CA GLY A 74 -17.67 -10.69 8.88
C GLY A 74 -17.87 -9.58 9.93
N ALA A 75 -16.80 -9.06 10.54
CA ALA A 75 -16.89 -7.96 11.50
C ALA A 75 -17.38 -6.67 10.82
N PRO A 76 -18.07 -5.78 11.58
CA PRO A 76 -18.47 -4.47 11.09
C PRO A 76 -17.26 -3.69 10.56
N LYS A 77 -17.45 -3.03 9.41
CA LYS A 77 -16.43 -2.13 8.88
C LYS A 77 -16.39 -0.85 9.70
N THR A 78 -15.20 -0.47 10.15
CA THR A 78 -14.93 0.82 10.78
C THR A 78 -13.79 1.50 10.04
N VAL A 79 -13.82 2.83 9.97
CA VAL A 79 -12.77 3.64 9.32
C VAL A 79 -11.62 3.87 10.29
N TYR A 80 -10.40 3.54 9.84
CA TYR A 80 -9.16 3.76 10.59
C TYR A 80 -8.10 4.46 9.73
N ASP A 81 -7.29 5.29 10.39
CA ASP A 81 -5.95 5.64 9.92
C ASP A 81 -4.97 4.55 10.39
N VAL A 82 -4.26 3.94 9.45
CA VAL A 82 -3.28 2.87 9.71
C VAL A 82 -1.91 3.52 9.86
N VAL A 83 -1.37 3.44 11.07
CA VAL A 83 -0.15 4.15 11.49
C VAL A 83 0.86 3.18 12.09
N GLY A 84 2.14 3.51 11.93
CA GLY A 84 3.22 2.76 12.54
C GLY A 84 3.53 3.20 13.97
N ARG A 85 4.69 2.77 14.46
CA ARG A 85 5.19 3.02 15.82
C ARG A 85 6.33 4.03 15.89
N VAL A 86 6.76 4.58 14.76
CA VAL A 86 7.79 5.61 14.73
C VAL A 86 7.22 6.86 15.38
N CYS A 87 8.02 7.52 16.22
CA CYS A 87 7.63 8.74 16.93
C CYS A 87 7.65 9.97 16.00
N GLU A 88 6.97 9.86 14.86
CA GLU A 88 6.84 10.89 13.84
C GLU A 88 5.39 11.00 13.42
N SER A 89 4.86 12.22 13.33
CA SER A 89 3.45 12.47 12.99
C SER A 89 3.10 12.03 11.57
N ALA A 90 4.12 11.93 10.71
CA ALA A 90 4.00 11.49 9.34
C ALA A 90 4.02 9.96 9.18
N ASP A 91 4.18 9.16 10.25
CA ASP A 91 4.24 7.71 10.19
C ASP A 91 2.86 7.07 9.93
N PHE A 92 2.42 7.11 8.67
CA PHE A 92 1.19 6.47 8.22
C PHE A 92 1.45 5.54 7.03
N LEU A 93 0.71 4.43 7.00
CA LEU A 93 0.69 3.49 5.88
C LEU A 93 -0.58 3.68 5.03
N GLY A 94 -1.64 4.24 5.61
CA GLY A 94 -2.81 4.68 4.87
C GLY A 94 -3.83 5.39 5.75
N LYS A 95 -4.45 6.44 5.22
CA LYS A 95 -5.51 7.20 5.89
C LYS A 95 -6.89 6.77 5.41
N GLU A 96 -7.88 6.86 6.29
CA GLU A 96 -9.32 6.69 6.01
C GLU A 96 -9.66 5.34 5.36
N ARG A 97 -9.22 4.24 5.97
CA ARG A 97 -9.42 2.88 5.46
C ARG A 97 -10.56 2.18 6.16
N GLU A 98 -11.59 1.79 5.40
CA GLU A 98 -12.70 0.96 5.89
C GLU A 98 -12.25 -0.49 6.10
N ARG A 99 -12.27 -1.01 7.34
CA ARG A 99 -11.78 -2.36 7.62
C ARG A 99 -12.51 -3.10 8.76
N PRO A 100 -12.52 -4.45 8.73
CA PRO A 100 -12.83 -5.31 9.88
C PRO A 100 -11.61 -5.50 10.81
N GLU A 101 -11.84 -5.86 12.07
CA GLU A 101 -10.90 -5.77 13.21
C GLU A 101 -9.66 -6.73 13.23
N ALA A 102 -9.23 -7.37 12.13
CA ALA A 102 -8.11 -8.33 12.21
C ALA A 102 -7.17 -8.40 10.99
N LEU A 103 -5.85 -8.23 11.27
CA LEU A 103 -4.64 -8.37 10.44
C LEU A 103 -4.67 -7.72 9.05
N PHE A 104 -3.69 -6.86 8.72
CA PHE A 104 -3.61 -6.24 7.39
C PHE A 104 -2.46 -6.80 6.53
N ALA A 105 -2.78 -7.06 5.26
CA ALA A 105 -1.82 -7.16 4.18
C ALA A 105 -1.93 -5.87 3.35
N LEU A 106 -0.81 -5.17 3.17
CA LEU A 106 -0.74 -4.06 2.24
C LEU A 106 -0.52 -4.60 0.84
N GLU A 107 -1.56 -4.55 0.01
CA GLU A 107 -1.43 -4.81 -1.42
C GLU A 107 -0.99 -3.53 -2.12
N HIS A 108 0.06 -3.66 -2.93
CA HIS A 108 0.36 -2.66 -3.93
C HIS A 108 -0.74 -2.73 -5.00
N VAL A 109 -1.69 -1.80 -4.94
CA VAL A 109 -2.65 -1.61 -6.01
C VAL A 109 -2.14 -0.47 -6.88
N LEU A 110 -1.55 -0.84 -8.02
CA LEU A 110 -1.45 0.07 -9.16
C LEU A 110 -2.86 0.36 -9.67
N ARG A 111 -3.27 1.63 -9.60
CA ARG A 111 -3.93 2.25 -10.75
C ARG A 111 -2.87 2.97 -11.56
#